data_AF-A0A660Z936-F1
#
_entry.id   AF-A0A660Z936-F1
#
_cell.length_a   1.000
_cell.length_b   1.000
_cell.length_c   1.000
_cell.angle_alpha   90.00
_cell.angle_beta   90.00
_cell.angle_gamma   90.00
#
_symmetry.space_group_name_H-M   'P 1'
#
loop_
_entity.id
_entity.type
_entity.pdbx_description
1 polymer ?
#
loop_
_entity_poly.entity_id
_entity_poly.type
_entity_poly.pdbx_seq_one_letter_code
_entity_poly.pdbx_strand_id
1 'polypeptide(L)' 'AYGFDIKDNELYQPLKTFEIKLDSSVNDFADYSIALGLNYKILKLYNPWLRDNSLSNRYRKVYTIKIPEEGSIEIIN' A
#
# COMPACT_ATOMS: atom_id res chain seq x y z
N ALA A 1 -38.02 -10.68 -2.04
CA ALA A 1 -36.95 -10.32 -1.09
C ALA A 1 -35.73 -11.15 -1.45
N TYR A 2 -34.58 -10.51 -1.70
CA TYR A 2 -33.34 -11.23 -2.04
C TYR A 2 -32.72 -11.76 -0.73
N GLY A 3 -32.83 -13.05 -0.48
CA GLY A 3 -32.36 -13.72 0.74
C GLY A 3 -30.94 -14.23 0.57
N PHE A 4 -29.95 -13.40 0.89
CA PHE A 4 -28.56 -13.82 1.00
C PHE A 4 -28.16 -13.85 2.48
N ASP A 5 -28.01 -15.06 3.03
CA ASP A 5 -27.42 -15.31 4.34
C ASP A 5 -25.90 -15.41 4.15
N ILE A 6 -25.21 -14.27 4.21
CA ILE A 6 -23.75 -14.22 4.10
C ILE A 6 -23.18 -14.52 5.48
N LYS A 7 -22.44 -15.64 5.60
CA LYS A 7 -21.78 -15.99 6.86
C LYS A 7 -20.55 -15.13 7.05
N ASP A 8 -20.19 -14.78 8.29
CA ASP A 8 -19.00 -13.96 8.58
C ASP A 8 -17.69 -14.54 8.01
N ASN A 9 -17.60 -15.86 7.84
CA ASN A 9 -16.46 -16.55 7.23
C ASN A 9 -16.37 -16.36 5.69
N GLU A 10 -17.46 -15.95 5.05
CA GLU A 10 -17.50 -15.65 3.61
C GLU A 10 -17.20 -14.17 3.34
N LEU A 11 -17.15 -13.35 4.39
CA LEU A 11 -16.73 -11.96 4.29
C LEU A 11 -15.24 -11.89 3.98
N TYR A 12 -14.88 -10.96 3.10
CA TYR A 12 -13.48 -10.61 2.89
C TYR A 12 -12.86 -10.15 4.21
N GLN A 13 -11.83 -10.87 4.66
CA GLN A 13 -11.08 -10.47 5.84
C GLN A 13 -10.33 -9.16 5.56
N PRO A 14 -10.23 -8.25 6.55
CA PRO A 14 -9.49 -7.02 6.38
C PRO A 14 -8.02 -7.33 6.08
N LEU A 15 -7.51 -6.76 4.99
CA LEU A 15 -6.10 -6.87 4.62
C LEU A 15 -5.25 -6.23 5.72
N LYS A 16 -4.32 -7.00 6.29
CA LYS A 16 -3.39 -6.46 7.28
C LYS A 16 -2.42 -5.52 6.59
N THR A 17 -2.42 -4.27 7.01
CA THR A 17 -1.54 -3.24 6.51
C THR A 17 -0.96 -2.46 7.67
N PHE A 18 0.25 -1.95 7.51
CA PHE A 18 0.87 -1.02 8.43
C PHE A 18 1.16 0.31 7.74
N GLU A 19 1.27 1.36 8.53
CA GLU A 19 1.44 2.73 8.07
C GLU A 19 2.85 3.22 8.38
N ILE A 20 3.57 3.69 7.35
CA ILE A 20 4.86 4.34 7.52
C ILE A 20 4.74 5.84 7.22
N LYS A 21 5.55 6.65 7.90
CA LYS A 21 5.64 8.08 7.68
C LYS A 21 6.73 8.38 6.66
N LEU A 22 6.38 9.08 5.60
CA LEU A 22 7.28 9.60 4.58
C LEU A 22 7.34 11.12 4.69
N ASP A 23 8.45 11.63 5.22
CA ASP A 23 8.74 13.05 5.39
C ASP A 23 9.75 13.57 4.36
N SER A 24 10.27 12.71 3.49
CA SER A 24 11.28 13.02 2.47
C SER A 24 10.71 13.01 1.05
N SER A 25 11.46 13.59 0.12
CA SER A 25 11.15 13.48 -1.31
C SER A 25 11.60 12.11 -1.82
N VAL A 26 10.78 11.49 -2.67
CA VAL A 26 11.09 10.21 -3.33
C VAL A 26 11.33 10.46 -4.80
N ASN A 27 12.51 10.08 -5.30
CA ASN A 27 12.85 10.26 -6.72
C ASN A 27 12.20 9.20 -7.60
N ASP A 28 12.16 7.94 -7.14
CA ASP A 28 11.51 6.83 -7.84
C ASP A 28 10.84 5.90 -6.82
N PHE A 29 9.52 5.72 -6.97
CA PHE A 29 8.74 4.81 -6.13
C PHE A 29 9.00 3.34 -6.41
N ALA A 30 9.53 2.98 -7.58
CA ALA A 30 9.96 1.61 -7.86
C ALA A 30 11.17 1.24 -6.99
N ASP A 31 12.23 2.06 -6.98
CA ASP A 31 13.39 1.85 -6.11
C ASP A 31 13.00 1.91 -4.62
N TYR A 32 12.13 2.85 -4.26
CA TYR A 32 11.59 2.95 -2.91
C TYR A 32 10.82 1.68 -2.50
N SER A 33 10.01 1.10 -3.40
CA SER A 33 9.30 -0.15 -3.12
C SER A 33 10.26 -1.32 -2.93
N ILE A 34 11.32 -1.41 -3.75
CA ILE A 34 12.35 -2.46 -3.63
C ILE A 34 13.09 -2.35 -2.29
N ALA A 35 13.44 -1.13 -1.87
CA ALA A 35 14.07 -0.89 -0.57
C ALA A 35 13.18 -1.29 0.62
N LEU A 36 11.86 -1.29 0.43
CA LEU A 36 10.87 -1.76 1.40
C LEU A 36 10.56 -3.26 1.27
N GLY A 37 11.16 -3.98 0.32
CA GLY A 37 10.85 -5.38 0.04
C GLY A 37 9.49 -5.58 -0.65
N LEU A 38 8.97 -4.56 -1.32
CA LEU A 38 7.64 -4.53 -1.93
C LEU A 38 7.75 -4.43 -3.46
N ASN A 39 6.71 -4.93 -4.13
CA ASN A 39 6.53 -4.65 -5.55
C ASN A 39 5.95 -3.25 -5.74
N TYR A 40 6.47 -2.51 -6.72
CA TYR A 40 5.95 -1.21 -7.13
C TYR A 40 4.43 -1.19 -7.41
N LYS A 41 3.92 -2.25 -8.05
CA LYS A 41 2.48 -2.40 -8.32
C LYS A 41 1.67 -2.51 -7.04
N ILE A 42 2.19 -3.24 -6.05
CA ILE A 42 1.56 -3.40 -4.73
C ILE A 42 1.57 -2.05 -4.00
N LEU A 43 2.69 -1.33 -3.98
CA LEU A 43 2.79 -0.01 -3.36
C LEU A 43 1.71 0.94 -3.89
N LYS A 44 1.53 1.00 -5.21
CA LYS A 44 0.49 1.85 -5.84
C LYS A 44 -0.94 1.37 -5.58
N LEU A 45 -1.17 0.05 -5.47
CA LEU A 45 -2.48 -0.51 -5.16
C LEU A 45 -2.99 -0.03 -3.79
N TYR A 46 -2.12 0.00 -2.79
CA TYR A 46 -2.47 0.45 -1.44
C TYR A 46 -2.46 1.98 -1.27
N ASN A 47 -1.79 2.69 -2.19
CA ASN A 47 -1.64 4.15 -2.14
C ASN A 47 -2.07 4.76 -3.48
N PRO A 48 -3.37 4.74 -3.83
CA PRO A 48 -3.87 5.22 -5.12
C PRO A 48 -3.67 6.74 -5.35
N TRP A 49 -3.30 7.47 -4.29
CA TRP A 49 -2.91 8.89 -4.36
C TRP A 49 -1.48 9.09 -4.91
N LEU A 50 -0.65 8.05 -4.94
CA LEU A 50 0.68 8.02 -5.59
C LEU A 50 0.55 7.81 -7.10
N ARG A 51 -0.01 8.81 -7.80
CA ARG A 51 -0.18 8.76 -9.25
C ARG A 51 1.15 8.88 -9.98
N ASP A 52 1.96 9.84 -9.58
CA ASP A 52 3.29 10.07 -10.12
C ASP A 52 4.28 8.98 -9.71
N ASN A 53 5.37 8.84 -10.47
CA ASN A 53 6.45 7.91 -10.16
C ASN A 53 7.41 8.46 -9.09
N SER A 54 7.29 9.75 -8.75
CA SER A 54 8.12 10.45 -7.78
C SER A 54 7.25 11.35 -6.90
N LEU A 55 7.79 11.76 -5.75
CA LEU A 55 7.14 12.68 -4.82
C LEU A 55 8.11 13.78 -4.42
N SER A 56 7.80 15.01 -4.83
CA SER A 56 8.56 16.19 -4.42
C SER A 56 7.94 16.80 -3.15
N ASN A 57 8.63 16.67 -2.02
CA ASN A 57 8.16 17.18 -0.73
C ASN A 57 8.64 18.61 -0.44
N ARG A 58 8.32 19.57 -1.32
CA ARG A 58 8.73 20.98 -1.16
C ARG A 58 8.20 21.65 0.11
N TYR A 59 7.06 21.17 0.61
CA TYR A 59 6.36 21.74 1.76
C TYR A 59 6.65 20.99 3.07
N ARG A 60 7.60 20.04 3.09
CA ARG A 60 7.91 19.18 4.26
C ARG A 60 6.66 18.57 4.91
N LYS A 61 5.71 18.16 4.07
CA LYS A 61 4.51 17.45 4.52
C LYS A 61 4.89 16.03 4.89
N VAL A 62 4.28 15.53 5.96
CA VAL A 62 4.41 14.12 6.32
C VAL A 62 3.28 13.37 5.61
N TYR A 63 3.66 12.44 4.74
CA TYR A 63 2.75 11.55 4.05
C TYR A 63 2.70 10.21 4.78
N THR A 64 1.54 9.56 4.75
CA THR A 64 1.38 8.21 5.31
C THR A 64 1.28 7.22 4.16
N ILE A 65 2.24 6.33 4.05
CA ILE A 65 2.24 5.24 3.07
C ILE A 65 1.74 3.97 3.75
N LYS A 66 0.75 3.34 3.14
CA LYS A 66 0.22 2.04 3.56
C LYS A 66 1.00 0.92 2.89
N ILE A 67 1.45 -0.03 3.70
CA ILE A 67 2.21 -1.19 3.25
C ILE A 67 1.49 -2.45 3.72
N PRO A 68 1.30 -3.47 2.87
CA PRO A 68 0.77 -4.75 3.31
C PRO A 68 1.75 -5.49 4.22
N GLU A 69 1.22 -6.18 5.23
CA GLU A 69 2.01 -7.06 6.09
C GLU A 69 2.53 -8.26 5.29
N GLU A 70 3.76 -8.67 5.56
CA GLU A 70 4.40 -9.84 4.94
C GLU A 70 3.52 -11.09 5.18
N GLY A 71 3.16 -11.78 4.11
CA GLY A 71 2.20 -12.91 4.15
C GLY A 71 0.74 -12.56 3.87
N SER A 72 0.36 -11.26 3.83
CA SER A 72 -0.97 -10.85 3.33
C SER A 72 -1.08 -10.87 1.80
N ILE A 73 0.07 -10.89 1.12
CA ILE A 73 0.20 -10.99 -0.33
C ILE A 73 1.42 -11.85 -0.60
N GLU A 74 1.30 -12.84 -1.49
CA GLU A 74 2.45 -13.60 -1.97
C GLU A 74 3.37 -12.66 -2.76
N ILE A 75 4.47 -12.26 -2.13
CA ILE A 75 5.52 -11.49 -2.78
C ILE A 75 6.28 -12.51 -3.63
N ILE A 76 6.06 -12.50 -4.95
CA ILE A 76 6.86 -13.30 -5.87
C ILE A 76 8.30 -12.79 -5.78
N ASN A 77 9.17 -13.64 -5.23
CA ASN A 77 10.61 -13.44 -5.06
C ASN A 77 11.38 -13.74 -6.35
#